data_AF-A0AAD9STN9-F1
#
_entry.id   AF-A0AAD9STN9-F1
#
_cell.length_a   1.000
_cell.length_b   1.000
_cell.length_c   1.000
_cell.angle_alpha   90.00
_cell.angle_beta   90.00
_cell.angle_gamma   90.00
#
_symmetry.space_group_name_H-M   'P 1'
#
loop_
_entity.id
_entity.type
_entity.pdbx_description
1 polymer ?
#
loop_
_entity_poly.entity_id
_entity_poly.type
_entity_poly.pdbx_seq_one_letter_code
_entity_poly.pdbx_strand_id
1 'polypeptide(L)'
;MYFTTALVVALAGASYAAPSENKPRQQQVSASDPNFLSLIPEFGVQAGVNPTGTGNCDGFNAIANKVVPIQCDKCPPPRDDFVNKLASDLTAGNVFGSPVTFNTDPSVQDEQTNKDRATACLITLQSFYGQKGVGCPAVAAPNFAKQQVTGIRDDQQFIPQAGSASGSASAASASQAARKRRDF
;
A
#
# COMPACT_ATOMS: atom_id res chain seq x y z
N MET A 1 8.56 -45.80 68.40
CA MET A 1 8.67 -46.92 67.46
C MET A 1 8.35 -46.38 66.07
N TYR A 2 9.28 -46.58 65.16
CA TYR A 2 9.26 -46.23 63.74
C TYR A 2 8.01 -46.79 63.04
N PHE A 3 7.53 -46.15 61.95
CA PHE A 3 7.55 -46.74 60.60
C PHE A 3 7.19 -45.69 59.54
N THR A 4 8.17 -45.51 58.67
CA THR A 4 8.24 -44.75 57.43
C THR A 4 7.51 -45.48 56.31
N THR A 5 6.68 -44.79 55.51
CA THR A 5 6.41 -45.19 54.12
C THR A 5 6.19 -43.95 53.26
N ALA A 6 7.18 -43.68 52.40
CA ALA A 6 7.09 -42.74 51.30
C ALA A 6 6.29 -43.37 50.15
N LEU A 7 5.29 -42.65 49.64
CA LEU A 7 4.58 -43.01 48.41
C LEU A 7 4.91 -41.96 47.36
N VAL A 8 5.79 -42.32 46.42
CA VAL A 8 6.15 -41.50 45.25
C VAL A 8 5.18 -41.88 44.12
N VAL A 9 4.27 -40.98 43.76
CA VAL A 9 3.41 -41.13 42.57
C VAL A 9 4.08 -40.39 41.42
N ALA A 10 4.66 -41.15 40.49
CA ALA A 10 5.12 -40.64 39.20
C ALA A 10 3.91 -40.54 38.25
N LEU A 11 3.45 -39.33 37.98
CA LEU A 11 2.50 -39.06 36.89
C LEU A 11 3.29 -38.86 35.60
N ALA A 12 3.25 -39.86 34.73
CA ALA A 12 3.77 -39.81 33.38
C ALA A 12 3.01 -38.75 32.57
N GLY A 13 3.75 -37.78 32.03
CA GLY A 13 3.22 -36.77 31.12
C GLY A 13 2.79 -37.40 29.80
N ALA A 14 1.52 -37.24 29.45
CA ALA A 14 1.01 -37.43 28.10
C ALA A 14 0.92 -36.05 27.43
N SER A 15 1.99 -35.66 26.75
CA SER A 15 1.98 -34.49 25.86
C SER A 15 1.20 -34.87 24.60
N TYR A 16 -0.12 -34.65 24.60
CA TYR A 16 -0.90 -34.70 23.37
C TYR A 16 -0.54 -33.49 22.52
N ALA A 17 0.32 -33.68 21.52
CA ALA A 17 0.49 -32.73 20.43
C ALA A 17 -0.82 -32.72 19.64
N ALA A 18 -1.62 -31.66 19.83
CA ALA A 18 -2.81 -31.43 19.02
C ALA A 18 -2.40 -31.30 17.54
N PRO A 19 -3.16 -31.89 16.59
CA PRO A 19 -2.96 -31.60 15.19
C PRO A 19 -3.17 -30.10 14.97
N SER A 20 -2.17 -29.45 14.39
CA SER A 20 -2.23 -28.04 14.01
C SER A 20 -3.38 -27.87 13.02
N GLU A 21 -4.48 -27.32 13.50
CA GLU A 21 -5.62 -26.91 12.69
C GLU A 21 -5.08 -26.00 11.57
N ASN A 22 -5.27 -26.43 10.33
CA ASN A 22 -4.86 -25.71 9.13
C ASN A 22 -5.81 -24.52 8.95
N LYS A 23 -5.79 -23.58 9.90
CA LYS A 23 -6.42 -22.26 9.73
C LYS A 23 -5.73 -21.66 8.51
N PRO A 24 -6.47 -21.17 7.49
CA PRO A 24 -5.83 -20.47 6.38
C PRO A 24 -4.91 -19.44 7.00
N ARG A 25 -3.61 -19.58 6.70
CA ARG A 25 -2.57 -18.67 7.13
C ARG A 25 -3.13 -17.29 6.83
N GLN A 26 -3.49 -16.53 7.87
CA GLN A 26 -3.83 -15.13 7.65
C GLN A 26 -2.66 -14.57 6.87
N GLN A 27 -2.96 -14.04 5.70
CA GLN A 27 -1.97 -13.62 4.72
C GLN A 27 -1.18 -12.51 5.42
N GLN A 28 -0.06 -12.88 6.06
CA GLN A 28 0.76 -11.94 6.80
C GLN A 28 1.49 -11.13 5.75
N VAL A 29 0.91 -9.99 5.40
CA VAL A 29 1.46 -9.06 4.44
C VAL A 29 2.35 -8.09 5.21
N SER A 30 3.61 -7.96 4.81
CA SER A 30 4.54 -7.01 5.42
C SER A 30 4.58 -5.74 4.59
N ALA A 31 4.38 -4.57 5.22
CA ALA A 31 4.40 -3.27 4.54
C ALA A 31 5.74 -2.94 3.87
N SER A 32 6.84 -3.55 4.34
CA SER A 32 8.18 -3.39 3.78
C SER A 32 8.54 -4.44 2.73
N ASP A 33 7.65 -5.39 2.42
CA ASP A 33 7.91 -6.41 1.39
C ASP A 33 7.88 -5.74 0.00
N PRO A 34 8.98 -5.80 -0.78
CA PRO A 34 9.01 -5.22 -2.12
C PRO A 34 7.96 -5.83 -3.06
N ASN A 35 7.59 -7.10 -2.89
CA ASN A 35 6.52 -7.70 -3.70
C ASN A 35 5.17 -7.08 -3.35
N PHE A 36 4.89 -6.83 -2.08
CA PHE A 36 3.66 -6.16 -1.66
C PHE A 36 3.63 -4.70 -2.13
N LEU A 37 4.71 -3.95 -1.93
CA LEU A 37 4.84 -2.58 -2.43
C LEU A 37 4.64 -2.52 -3.93
N SER A 38 5.19 -3.49 -4.65
CA SER A 38 5.02 -3.60 -6.09
C SER A 38 3.57 -3.80 -6.50
N LEU A 39 2.62 -4.16 -5.64
CA LEU A 39 1.19 -4.32 -5.99
C LEU A 39 0.38 -3.04 -5.84
N ILE A 40 0.92 -2.03 -5.16
CA ILE A 40 0.20 -0.82 -4.78
C ILE A 40 0.57 0.29 -5.76
N PRO A 41 -0.39 0.80 -6.57
CA PRO A 41 -0.12 1.91 -7.49
C PRO A 41 0.28 3.18 -6.73
N GLU A 42 1.04 4.09 -7.33
CA GLU A 42 1.23 5.44 -6.79
C GLU A 42 -0.09 6.20 -6.72
N PHE A 43 -0.23 7.21 -5.85
CA PHE A 43 -1.48 7.96 -5.78
C PHE A 43 -1.80 8.71 -7.09
N GLY A 44 -0.77 9.27 -7.72
CA GLY A 44 -0.88 10.08 -8.94
C GLY A 44 -1.20 11.56 -8.71
N VAL A 45 -1.32 11.97 -7.46
CA VAL A 45 -1.36 13.36 -6.98
C VAL A 45 -0.36 13.48 -5.83
N GLN A 46 0.27 14.64 -5.68
CA GLN A 46 1.13 14.95 -4.54
C GLN A 46 0.40 15.86 -3.55
N ALA A 47 0.66 15.67 -2.25
CA ALA A 47 0.06 16.51 -1.21
C ALA A 47 0.54 17.96 -1.33
N GLY A 48 -0.33 18.91 -1.00
CA GLY A 48 0.04 20.32 -0.95
C GLY A 48 0.21 21.02 -2.31
N VAL A 49 -0.08 20.37 -3.44
CA VAL A 49 0.10 21.01 -4.77
C VAL A 49 -0.97 22.07 -5.04
N ASN A 50 -0.53 23.24 -5.52
CA ASN A 50 -1.36 24.39 -5.90
C ASN A 50 -2.38 24.79 -4.81
N PRO A 51 -1.92 25.19 -3.61
CA PRO A 51 -2.83 25.59 -2.54
C PRO A 51 -3.61 26.85 -2.91
N THR A 52 -4.92 26.84 -2.67
CA THR A 52 -5.82 27.98 -2.98
C THR A 52 -5.78 29.09 -1.93
N GLY A 53 -5.08 28.88 -0.81
CA GLY A 53 -5.12 29.75 0.37
C GLY A 53 -6.36 29.56 1.26
N THR A 54 -7.28 28.65 0.89
CA THR A 54 -8.50 28.32 1.67
C THR A 54 -8.48 26.90 2.23
N GLY A 55 -7.29 26.28 2.33
CA GLY A 55 -7.11 24.90 2.80
C GLY A 55 -7.31 23.82 1.72
N ASN A 56 -7.58 24.21 0.48
CA ASN A 56 -7.74 23.28 -0.64
C ASN A 56 -6.51 23.26 -1.54
N CYS A 57 -6.19 22.08 -2.04
CA CYS A 57 -5.13 21.78 -2.99
C CYS A 57 -5.70 21.01 -4.18
N ASP A 58 -4.90 20.85 -5.23
CA ASP A 58 -5.33 20.14 -6.43
C ASP A 58 -5.32 18.63 -6.23
N GLY A 59 -6.49 18.01 -6.38
CA GLY A 59 -6.65 16.60 -6.68
C GLY A 59 -7.13 16.39 -8.11
N PHE A 60 -7.34 15.14 -8.49
CA PHE A 60 -7.70 14.80 -9.87
C PHE A 60 -8.77 13.73 -9.96
N ASN A 61 -9.77 13.98 -10.79
CA ASN A 61 -10.74 12.98 -11.21
C ASN A 61 -10.29 12.40 -12.56
N ALA A 62 -9.71 11.20 -12.54
CA ALA A 62 -9.21 10.53 -13.74
C ALA A 62 -10.31 10.14 -14.74
N ILE A 63 -11.54 9.91 -14.28
CA ILE A 63 -12.66 9.53 -15.16
C ILE A 63 -13.22 10.75 -15.89
N ALA A 64 -13.39 11.86 -15.16
CA ALA A 64 -13.87 13.12 -15.73
C ALA A 64 -12.74 13.97 -16.35
N ASN A 65 -11.49 13.51 -16.26
CA ASN A 65 -10.29 14.22 -16.68
C ASN A 65 -10.24 15.68 -16.19
N LYS A 66 -10.48 15.89 -14.89
CA LYS A 66 -10.68 17.23 -14.33
C LYS A 66 -10.00 17.38 -12.96
N VAL A 67 -9.39 18.54 -12.74
CA VAL A 67 -8.90 18.97 -11.43
C VAL A 67 -10.07 19.22 -10.46
N VAL A 68 -9.97 18.67 -9.26
CA VAL A 68 -10.98 18.73 -8.19
C VAL A 68 -10.29 19.02 -6.86
N PRO A 69 -10.81 19.93 -6.02
CA PRO A 69 -10.16 20.26 -4.76
C PRO A 69 -10.10 19.07 -3.79
N ILE A 70 -8.98 18.97 -3.08
CA ILE A 70 -8.75 18.08 -1.94
C ILE A 70 -8.21 18.88 -0.74
N GLN A 71 -8.27 18.31 0.46
CA GLN A 71 -7.73 18.94 1.66
C GLN A 71 -6.20 18.91 1.65
N CYS A 72 -5.54 20.07 1.64
CA CYS A 72 -4.07 20.18 1.50
C CYS A 72 -3.30 19.36 2.53
N ASP A 73 -3.66 19.50 3.80
CA ASP A 73 -2.86 18.97 4.91
C ASP A 73 -3.17 17.50 5.24
N LYS A 74 -4.15 16.92 4.54
CA LYS A 74 -4.64 15.57 4.82
C LYS A 74 -4.51 14.63 3.62
N CYS A 75 -4.50 15.15 2.40
CA CYS A 75 -4.68 14.31 1.23
C CYS A 75 -3.72 14.62 0.07
N PRO A 76 -3.08 13.58 -0.51
CA PRO A 76 -2.99 12.20 0.01
C PRO A 76 -2.23 12.11 1.35
N PRO A 77 -2.42 11.02 2.13
CA PRO A 77 -1.58 10.76 3.30
C PRO A 77 -0.13 10.42 2.88
N PRO A 78 0.84 10.44 3.82
CA PRO A 78 2.17 9.92 3.55
C PRO A 78 2.11 8.48 3.03
N ARG A 79 2.91 8.19 1.99
CA ARG A 79 2.86 6.91 1.28
C ARG A 79 3.14 5.72 2.21
N ASP A 80 4.17 5.83 3.04
CA ASP A 80 4.55 4.75 3.96
C ASP A 80 3.46 4.48 4.99
N ASP A 81 2.83 5.52 5.54
CA ASP A 81 1.73 5.37 6.48
C ASP A 81 0.51 4.71 5.82
N PHE A 82 0.22 5.06 4.57
CA PHE A 82 -0.82 4.39 3.78
C PHE A 82 -0.55 2.90 3.57
N VAL A 83 0.66 2.54 3.16
CA VAL A 83 1.03 1.13 2.95
C VAL A 83 0.96 0.34 4.26
N ASN A 84 1.47 0.92 5.35
CA ASN A 84 1.38 0.33 6.69
C ASN A 84 -0.07 0.06 7.10
N LYS A 85 -0.96 1.04 6.87
CA LYS A 85 -2.38 0.88 7.14
C LYS A 85 -3.03 -0.18 6.26
N LEU A 86 -2.73 -0.20 4.96
CA LEU A 86 -3.27 -1.20 4.03
C LEU A 86 -2.86 -2.62 4.44
N ALA A 87 -1.59 -2.84 4.80
CA ALA A 87 -1.12 -4.12 5.28
C ALA A 87 -1.86 -4.58 6.56
N SER A 88 -2.10 -3.64 7.49
CA SER A 88 -2.89 -3.89 8.70
C SER A 88 -4.33 -4.26 8.37
N ASP A 89 -4.98 -3.51 7.48
CA ASP A 89 -6.39 -3.71 7.11
C ASP A 89 -6.57 -5.04 6.35
N LEU A 90 -5.60 -5.42 5.50
CA LEU A 90 -5.57 -6.74 4.83
C LEU A 90 -5.39 -7.89 5.82
N THR A 91 -4.51 -7.72 6.81
CA THR A 91 -4.30 -8.72 7.87
C THR A 91 -5.57 -8.90 8.71
N ALA A 92 -6.28 -7.81 9.00
CA ALA A 92 -7.58 -7.82 9.68
C ALA A 92 -8.72 -8.35 8.79
N GLY A 93 -8.56 -8.31 7.47
CA GLY A 93 -9.56 -8.70 6.47
C GLY A 93 -10.74 -7.72 6.33
N ASN A 94 -10.77 -6.65 7.12
CA ASN A 94 -11.81 -5.62 7.09
C ASN A 94 -11.37 -4.34 7.82
N VAL A 95 -12.02 -3.22 7.49
CA VAL A 95 -11.91 -1.95 8.22
C VAL A 95 -13.30 -1.34 8.37
N PHE A 96 -13.73 -1.08 9.61
CA PHE A 96 -15.09 -0.62 9.94
C PHE A 96 -16.22 -1.45 9.31
N GLY A 97 -16.04 -2.77 9.23
CA GLY A 97 -17.02 -3.70 8.64
C GLY A 97 -17.02 -3.75 7.11
N SER A 98 -16.20 -2.94 6.43
CA SER A 98 -15.96 -3.07 4.99
C SER A 98 -14.85 -4.11 4.77
N PRO A 99 -15.07 -5.17 3.95
CA PRO A 99 -14.04 -6.15 3.65
C PRO A 99 -12.81 -5.51 2.98
N VAL A 100 -11.61 -5.95 3.37
CA VAL A 100 -10.33 -5.54 2.77
C VAL A 100 -9.52 -6.79 2.50
N THR A 101 -9.49 -7.23 1.24
CA THR A 101 -8.78 -8.42 0.79
C THR A 101 -8.47 -8.32 -0.70
N PHE A 102 -7.36 -8.90 -1.15
CA PHE A 102 -7.05 -9.11 -2.56
C PHE A 102 -5.95 -10.16 -2.73
N ASN A 103 -5.72 -10.63 -3.96
CA ASN A 103 -4.62 -11.54 -4.29
C ASN A 103 -3.25 -10.85 -4.23
N THR A 104 -2.39 -11.21 -3.26
CA THR A 104 -1.05 -10.63 -3.09
C THR A 104 0.06 -11.32 -3.89
N ASP A 105 -0.26 -12.21 -4.83
CA ASP A 105 0.72 -12.80 -5.75
C ASP A 105 1.05 -11.78 -6.87
N PRO A 106 2.30 -11.29 -6.96
CA PRO A 106 2.70 -10.33 -7.98
C PRO A 106 2.60 -10.87 -9.41
N SER A 107 2.56 -12.19 -9.61
CA SER A 107 2.39 -12.81 -10.93
C SER A 107 0.94 -12.76 -11.43
N VAL A 108 -0.04 -12.57 -10.53
CA VAL A 108 -1.46 -12.48 -10.88
C VAL A 108 -1.81 -11.01 -11.11
N GLN A 109 -2.06 -10.64 -12.36
CA GLN A 109 -2.30 -9.25 -12.80
C GLN A 109 -3.51 -9.13 -13.73
N ASP A 110 -4.48 -10.05 -13.62
CA ASP A 110 -5.71 -9.98 -14.40
C ASP A 110 -6.59 -8.78 -13.97
N GLU A 111 -7.56 -8.44 -14.83
CA GLU A 111 -8.41 -7.27 -14.66
C GLU A 111 -9.16 -7.28 -13.31
N GLN A 112 -9.74 -8.42 -12.92
CA GLN A 112 -10.53 -8.51 -11.69
C GLN A 112 -9.63 -8.40 -10.46
N THR A 113 -8.49 -9.10 -10.45
CA THR A 113 -7.50 -8.99 -9.37
C THR A 113 -7.05 -7.54 -9.17
N ASN A 114 -6.83 -6.80 -10.26
CA ASN A 114 -6.42 -5.40 -10.18
C ASN A 114 -7.54 -4.48 -9.68
N LYS A 115 -8.81 -4.75 -10.06
CA LYS A 115 -9.97 -4.04 -9.51
C LYS A 115 -10.14 -4.26 -8.02
N ASP A 116 -9.91 -5.48 -7.54
CA ASP A 116 -10.00 -5.84 -6.13
C ASP A 116 -8.89 -5.17 -5.32
N ARG A 117 -7.65 -5.17 -5.83
CA ARG A 117 -6.52 -4.41 -5.24
C ARG A 117 -6.83 -2.93 -5.09
N ALA A 118 -7.32 -2.30 -6.16
CA ALA A 118 -7.66 -0.88 -6.14
C ALA A 118 -8.83 -0.59 -5.19
N THR A 119 -9.81 -1.49 -5.09
CA THR A 119 -10.92 -1.38 -4.14
C THR A 119 -10.43 -1.43 -2.70
N ALA A 120 -9.54 -2.37 -2.36
CA ALA A 120 -8.93 -2.42 -1.03
C ALA A 120 -8.12 -1.15 -0.71
N CYS A 121 -7.35 -0.64 -1.68
CA CYS A 121 -6.63 0.62 -1.55
C CYS A 121 -7.57 1.81 -1.27
N LEU A 122 -8.69 1.89 -1.99
CA LEU A 122 -9.67 2.97 -1.81
C LEU A 122 -10.43 2.88 -0.48
N ILE A 123 -10.83 1.68 -0.06
CA ILE A 123 -11.47 1.48 1.24
C ILE A 123 -10.52 1.90 2.37
N THR A 124 -9.25 1.51 2.27
CA THR A 124 -8.20 1.91 3.22
C THR A 124 -8.00 3.43 3.21
N LEU A 125 -7.90 4.04 2.03
CA LEU A 125 -7.72 5.48 1.85
C LEU A 125 -8.87 6.29 2.47
N GLN A 126 -10.11 5.85 2.24
CA GLN A 126 -11.34 6.51 2.72
C GLN A 126 -11.62 6.28 4.21
N SER A 127 -10.90 5.35 4.84
CA SER A 127 -10.97 5.04 6.26
C SER A 127 -9.67 5.34 7.01
N PHE A 128 -8.75 6.05 6.34
CA PHE A 128 -7.36 6.19 6.77
C PHE A 128 -7.24 6.81 8.17
N TYR A 129 -8.04 7.85 8.47
CA TYR A 129 -8.00 8.57 9.74
C TYR A 129 -8.88 7.96 10.85
N GLY A 130 -9.09 6.65 10.81
CA GLY A 130 -9.63 5.90 11.95
C GLY A 130 -11.15 5.95 12.11
N GLN A 131 -11.89 6.43 11.10
CA GLN A 131 -13.34 6.30 11.04
C GLN A 131 -13.80 6.06 9.59
N LYS A 132 -14.95 5.39 9.42
CA LYS A 132 -15.54 5.16 8.09
C LYS A 132 -15.90 6.49 7.42
N GLY A 133 -15.35 6.74 6.24
CA GLY A 133 -15.58 7.97 5.48
C GLY A 133 -14.76 9.18 5.97
N VAL A 134 -13.95 9.00 7.02
CA VAL A 134 -13.00 10.02 7.50
C VAL A 134 -11.62 9.61 7.02
N GLY A 135 -11.38 9.90 5.74
CA GLY A 135 -10.18 9.57 5.02
C GLY A 135 -10.03 10.50 3.82
N CYS A 136 -9.18 10.12 2.88
CA CYS A 136 -9.03 10.89 1.66
C CYS A 136 -10.03 10.47 0.58
N PRO A 137 -10.61 11.43 -0.16
CA PRO A 137 -11.47 11.11 -1.28
C PRO A 137 -10.66 10.45 -2.39
N ALA A 138 -11.33 9.69 -3.26
CA ALA A 138 -10.67 8.97 -4.36
C ALA A 138 -9.89 9.90 -5.32
N VAL A 139 -10.28 11.18 -5.42
CA VAL A 139 -9.57 12.18 -6.23
C VAL A 139 -8.20 12.58 -5.66
N ALA A 140 -7.86 12.18 -4.43
CA ALA A 140 -6.52 12.28 -3.88
C ALA A 140 -5.60 11.13 -4.32
N ALA A 141 -6.17 10.08 -4.93
CA ALA A 141 -5.45 8.94 -5.48
C ALA A 141 -6.08 8.48 -6.82
N PRO A 142 -6.02 9.32 -7.87
CA PRO A 142 -6.64 9.03 -9.18
C PRO A 142 -6.23 7.69 -9.80
N ASN A 143 -5.00 7.21 -9.57
CA ASN A 143 -4.58 5.89 -10.09
C ASN A 143 -5.40 4.75 -9.48
N PHE A 144 -5.74 4.83 -8.19
CA PHE A 144 -6.62 3.84 -7.55
C PHE A 144 -8.02 3.88 -8.15
N ALA A 145 -8.58 5.09 -8.31
CA ALA A 145 -9.91 5.27 -8.88
C ALA A 145 -9.97 4.72 -10.33
N LYS A 146 -8.96 5.01 -11.14
CA LYS A 146 -8.85 4.52 -12.52
C LYS A 146 -8.71 2.99 -12.57
N GLN A 147 -7.84 2.42 -11.74
CA GLN A 147 -7.64 0.96 -11.70
C GLN A 147 -8.88 0.22 -11.19
N GLN A 148 -9.63 0.78 -10.23
CA GLN A 148 -10.88 0.17 -9.77
C GLN A 148 -11.92 0.04 -10.88
N VAL A 149 -11.97 1.01 -11.81
CA VAL A 149 -12.93 1.00 -12.92
C VAL A 149 -12.43 0.14 -14.08
N THR A 150 -11.15 0.26 -14.43
CA THR A 150 -10.59 -0.32 -15.66
C THR A 150 -9.86 -1.64 -15.47
N GLY A 151 -9.43 -1.97 -14.26
CA GLY A 151 -8.50 -3.07 -13.98
C GLY A 151 -7.09 -2.89 -14.55
N ILE A 152 -6.83 -1.75 -15.19
CA ILE A 152 -5.52 -1.39 -15.73
C ILE A 152 -4.77 -0.62 -14.66
N ARG A 153 -3.64 -1.16 -14.22
CA ARG A 153 -2.72 -0.46 -13.36
C ARG A 153 -2.02 0.67 -14.09
N ASP A 154 -1.86 1.79 -13.38
CA ASP A 154 -1.14 2.95 -13.85
C ASP A 154 -0.45 3.64 -12.67
N ASP A 155 0.68 4.28 -12.96
CA ASP A 155 1.48 5.05 -11.99
C ASP A 155 1.72 6.48 -12.51
N GLN A 156 0.84 6.97 -13.42
CA GLN A 156 0.89 8.35 -13.92
C GLN A 156 0.84 9.37 -12.78
N GLN A 157 1.52 10.49 -13.00
CA GLN A 157 1.35 11.73 -12.25
C GLN A 157 0.34 12.61 -13.00
N PHE A 158 -0.84 12.83 -12.44
CA PHE A 158 -1.87 13.70 -13.02
C PHE A 158 -1.68 15.16 -12.64
N ILE A 159 -1.17 15.40 -11.42
CA ILE A 159 -0.88 16.73 -10.89
C ILE A 159 0.56 16.71 -10.36
N PRO A 160 1.56 16.99 -11.20
CA PRO A 160 2.95 17.11 -10.75
C PRO A 160 3.12 18.38 -9.93
N GLN A 161 3.95 18.34 -8.89
CA GLN A 161 4.35 19.55 -8.18
C GLN A 161 5.03 20.52 -9.14
N ALA A 162 4.61 21.79 -9.11
CA ALA A 162 5.29 22.87 -9.83
C ALA A 162 6.73 22.99 -9.29
N GLY A 163 7.68 22.41 -10.01
CA GLY A 163 9.09 22.31 -9.60
C GLY A 163 9.69 20.91 -9.76
N SER A 164 8.87 19.86 -9.83
CA SER A 164 9.32 18.50 -10.17
C SER A 164 9.28 18.30 -11.68
N ALA A 165 10.04 19.12 -12.40
CA ALA A 165 10.47 18.74 -13.73
C ALA A 165 11.38 17.51 -13.56
N SER A 166 10.86 16.33 -13.90
CA SER A 166 11.66 15.14 -14.14
C SER A 166 12.70 15.49 -15.22
N GLY A 167 13.90 15.82 -14.77
CA GLY A 167 15.12 15.78 -15.55
C GLY A 167 15.43 14.33 -15.91
N SER A 168 14.67 13.76 -16.83
CA SER A 168 15.05 12.58 -17.60
C SER A 168 15.90 13.03 -18.79
N ALA A 169 17.03 13.67 -18.51
CA ALA A 169 18.05 13.94 -19.50
C ALA A 169 19.25 13.05 -19.20
N SER A 170 19.42 12.05 -20.06
CA SER A 170 20.55 11.14 -20.14
C SER A 170 21.89 11.91 -20.10
N ALA A 171 22.53 11.97 -18.94
CA ALA A 171 23.90 12.46 -18.78
C ALA A 171 24.83 11.27 -18.44
N ALA A 172 24.75 10.21 -19.24
CA ALA A 172 25.70 9.11 -19.26
C ALA A 172 26.18 8.87 -20.70
N SER A 173 26.81 9.88 -21.33
CA SER A 173 27.49 9.69 -22.63
C SER A 173 28.54 10.75 -23.00
N ALA A 174 29.16 11.44 -22.04
CA ALA A 174 30.19 12.46 -22.33
C ALA A 174 31.57 12.22 -21.67
N SER A 175 31.84 11.03 -21.11
CA SER A 175 33.16 10.73 -20.49
C SER A 175 34.00 9.66 -21.19
N GLN A 176 33.54 9.08 -22.31
CA GLN A 176 34.35 8.10 -23.06
C GLN A 176 35.12 8.68 -24.26
N ALA A 177 34.94 9.95 -24.62
CA ALA A 177 35.63 10.56 -25.76
C ALA A 177 37.02 11.17 -25.44
N ALA A 178 37.41 11.28 -24.17
CA ALA A 178 38.64 12.01 -23.78
C ALA A 178 39.86 11.12 -23.43
N ARG A 179 39.73 9.79 -23.39
CA ARG A 179 40.85 8.88 -23.03
C ARG A 179 41.63 8.28 -24.21
N LYS A 180 41.28 8.61 -25.46
CA LYS A 180 41.91 8.00 -26.65
C LYS A 180 42.79 8.95 -27.48
N ARG A 181 43.48 9.89 -26.84
CA ARG A 181 44.48 10.79 -27.49
C ARG A 181 45.69 11.09 -26.61
N ARG A 182 46.20 10.09 -25.90
CA ARG A 182 47.44 10.24 -25.12
C ARG A 182 48.34 9.02 -25.31
N ASP A 183 48.62 8.70 -26.56
CA ASP A 183 49.68 7.77 -26.97
C ASP A 183 50.17 8.21 -28.35
N PHE A 184 51.08 9.18 -28.37
CA PHE A 184 52.12 9.43 -29.40
C PHE A 184 53.16 10.36 -28.80
#